data_AF-A0A4Q4XJS9-F1
#
_entry.id   AF-A0A4Q4XJS9-F1
#
_cell.length_a   1.000
_cell.length_b   1.000
_cell.length_c   1.000
_cell.angle_alpha   90.00
_cell.angle_beta   90.00
_cell.angle_gamma   90.00
#
_symmetry.space_group_name_H-M   'P 1'
#
loop_
_entity.id
_entity.type
_entity.pdbx_description
1 polymer ?
#
loop_
_entity_poly.entity_id
_entity_poly.type
_entity_poly.pdbx_seq_one_letter_code
_entity_poly.pdbx_strand_id
1 'polypeptide(L)'
;MATPSSSRSLCYAEAAIAKKNGDINEEEYCHHLFKHLAGETHEHDIEYATKDDYRLRRWDPFGYAVQCVSKAMEHVEDASQFEEIFRAYRTGTAEDVIAQHDRMDEKHAKHARRLLAMRALLDRRADVLRFCLGRGGFEYDDKFREESYSVKDRETLAVLDGSEFRKLHPRDQPPWVAFDVGGSHPVNW
;
A
#
# COMPACT_ATOMS: atom_id res chain seq x y z
N MET A 1 -31.32 2.88 23.00
CA MET A 1 -31.11 3.20 21.57
C MET A 1 -29.88 4.09 21.51
N ALA A 2 -28.77 3.57 21.00
CA ALA A 2 -27.56 4.36 20.84
C ALA A 2 -27.76 5.32 19.67
N THR A 3 -27.66 6.61 19.94
CA THR A 3 -27.51 7.65 18.92
C THR A 3 -26.28 7.33 18.07
N PRO A 4 -26.34 7.47 16.73
CA PRO A 4 -25.15 7.34 15.91
C PRO A 4 -24.15 8.40 16.37
N SER A 5 -23.01 7.93 16.86
CA SER A 5 -21.86 8.78 17.17
C SER A 5 -21.52 9.60 15.93
N SER A 6 -21.33 10.90 16.12
CA SER A 6 -20.98 11.91 15.11
C SER A 6 -20.18 11.34 13.94
N SER A 7 -20.75 11.48 12.74
CA SER A 7 -20.25 11.11 11.40
C SER A 7 -18.98 11.86 10.96
N ARG A 8 -18.00 12.02 11.85
CA ARG A 8 -16.76 12.73 11.56
C ARG A 8 -15.78 11.75 10.90
N SER A 9 -15.19 12.16 9.78
CA SER A 9 -14.06 11.41 9.22
C SER A 9 -12.91 11.39 10.21
N LEU A 10 -12.09 10.34 10.14
CA LEU A 10 -10.94 10.14 11.03
C LEU A 10 -9.67 10.43 10.24
N CYS A 11 -8.68 11.00 10.94
CA CYS A 11 -7.33 11.11 10.38
C CYS A 11 -6.68 9.71 10.23
N TYR A 12 -5.56 9.59 9.52
CA TYR A 12 -4.91 8.29 9.28
C TYR A 12 -4.63 7.54 10.59
N ALA A 13 -4.06 8.23 11.57
CA ALA A 13 -3.68 7.65 12.86
C ALA A 13 -4.90 7.25 13.70
N GLU A 14 -5.95 8.07 13.72
CA GLU A 14 -7.20 7.78 14.43
C GLU A 14 -7.89 6.55 13.84
N ALA A 15 -7.98 6.46 12.51
CA ALA A 15 -8.57 5.30 11.83
C ALA A 15 -7.78 4.02 12.13
N ALA A 16 -6.45 4.07 12.10
CA ALA A 16 -5.59 2.93 12.44
C ALA A 16 -5.79 2.46 13.90
N ILE A 17 -5.90 3.40 14.85
CA ILE A 17 -6.14 3.10 16.27
C ILE A 17 -7.54 2.49 16.46
N ALA A 18 -8.58 3.12 15.88
CA ALA A 18 -9.95 2.64 15.98
C ALA A 18 -10.10 1.22 15.42
N LYS A 19 -9.48 0.94 14.26
CA LYS A 19 -9.47 -0.42 13.68
C LYS A 19 -8.76 -1.42 14.60
N LYS A 20 -7.60 -1.05 15.15
CA LYS A 20 -6.83 -1.92 16.05
C LYS A 20 -7.61 -2.26 17.33
N ASN A 21 -8.39 -1.32 17.84
CA ASN A 21 -9.25 -1.52 19.01
C ASN A 21 -10.53 -2.30 18.70
N GLY A 22 -10.85 -2.51 17.42
CA GLY A 22 -12.09 -3.13 16.98
C GLY A 22 -13.30 -2.20 17.03
N ASP A 23 -13.08 -0.89 17.15
CA ASP A 23 -14.13 0.13 17.17
C ASP A 23 -14.74 0.34 15.78
N ILE A 24 -13.95 0.10 14.73
CA ILE A 24 -14.37 0.12 13.32
C ILE A 24 -13.88 -1.14 12.61
N ASN A 25 -14.63 -1.58 11.60
CA ASN A 25 -14.27 -2.70 10.76
C ASN A 25 -13.35 -2.27 9.58
N GLU A 26 -12.96 -3.23 8.74
CA GLU A 26 -12.09 -2.98 7.59
C GLU A 26 -12.72 -2.05 6.53
N GLU A 27 -14.04 -2.14 6.34
CA GLU A 27 -14.78 -1.30 5.40
C GLU A 27 -14.80 0.16 5.86
N GLU A 28 -15.16 0.39 7.12
CA GLU A 28 -15.14 1.71 7.75
C GLU A 28 -13.73 2.30 7.76
N TYR A 29 -12.72 1.48 8.05
CA TYR A 29 -11.32 1.91 7.99
C TYR A 29 -10.92 2.35 6.57
N CYS A 30 -11.22 1.56 5.53
CA CYS A 30 -10.93 1.97 4.15
C CYS A 30 -11.68 3.26 3.78
N HIS A 31 -12.94 3.39 4.19
CA HIS A 31 -13.73 4.61 3.97
C HIS A 31 -13.06 5.85 4.58
N HIS A 32 -12.63 5.76 5.85
CA HIS A 32 -11.91 6.85 6.51
C HIS A 32 -10.61 7.21 5.80
N LEU A 33 -9.84 6.21 5.33
CA LEU A 33 -8.59 6.47 4.61
C LEU A 33 -8.79 7.06 3.22
N PHE A 34 -9.78 6.59 2.46
CA PHE A 34 -9.98 7.02 1.08
C PHE A 34 -10.63 8.38 0.94
N LYS A 35 -11.31 8.87 1.98
CA LYS A 35 -11.76 10.27 2.05
C LYS A 35 -10.63 11.29 1.86
N HIS A 36 -9.41 10.96 2.28
CA HIS A 36 -8.25 11.82 2.05
C HIS A 36 -7.83 11.88 0.57
N LEU A 37 -8.15 10.86 -0.22
CA LEU A 37 -7.95 10.91 -1.68
C LEU A 37 -8.86 11.94 -2.35
N ALA A 38 -9.97 12.29 -1.71
CA ALA A 38 -10.88 13.36 -2.12
C ALA A 38 -10.54 14.73 -1.50
N GLY A 39 -9.38 14.84 -0.85
CA GLY A 39 -8.89 16.11 -0.29
C GLY A 39 -9.42 16.43 1.11
N GLU A 40 -10.05 15.48 1.81
CA GLU A 40 -10.37 15.68 3.23
C GLU A 40 -9.08 15.71 4.05
N THR A 41 -8.93 16.73 4.89
CA THR A 41 -7.75 16.94 5.74
C THR A 41 -8.16 17.18 7.18
N HIS A 42 -7.42 16.60 8.12
CA HIS A 42 -7.61 16.81 9.56
C HIS A 42 -6.39 17.53 10.15
N GLU A 43 -6.56 18.16 11.32
CA GLU A 43 -5.50 18.90 12.00
C GLU A 43 -4.23 18.04 12.24
N HIS A 44 -4.42 16.79 12.65
CA HIS A 44 -3.31 15.84 12.81
C HIS A 44 -2.66 15.48 11.47
N ASP A 45 -3.40 15.42 10.35
CA ASP A 45 -2.79 15.19 9.04
C ASP A 45 -1.93 16.39 8.61
N ILE A 46 -2.38 17.61 8.94
CA ILE A 46 -1.69 18.87 8.63
C ILE A 46 -0.35 18.94 9.38
N GLU A 47 -0.31 18.49 10.64
CA GLU A 47 0.94 18.39 11.42
C GLU A 47 2.00 17.54 10.69
N TYR A 48 1.56 16.49 9.98
CA TYR A 48 2.40 15.60 9.17
C TYR A 48 2.26 15.84 7.65
N ALA A 49 1.75 17.00 7.22
CA ALA A 49 1.59 17.27 5.78
C ALA A 49 2.95 17.32 5.06
N THR A 50 3.97 17.86 5.75
CA THR A 50 5.33 18.07 5.20
C THR A 50 6.34 17.00 5.60
N LYS A 51 5.95 16.05 6.46
CA LYS A 51 6.83 15.01 7.00
C LYS A 51 6.17 13.65 6.93
N ASP A 52 6.95 12.61 6.73
CA ASP A 52 6.45 11.25 6.85
C ASP A 52 6.06 10.98 8.30
N ASP A 53 4.83 10.50 8.53
CA ASP A 53 4.46 9.97 9.84
C ASP A 53 5.17 8.61 10.03
N TYR A 54 6.35 8.68 10.64
CA TYR A 54 7.18 7.50 10.94
C TYR A 54 6.43 6.47 11.81
N ARG A 55 5.47 6.90 12.64
CA ARG A 55 4.69 5.98 13.47
C ARG A 55 3.71 5.20 12.60
N LEU A 56 3.01 5.88 11.70
CA LEU A 56 2.11 5.25 10.73
C LEU A 56 2.87 4.28 9.83
N ARG A 57 4.02 4.70 9.27
CA ARG A 57 4.91 3.82 8.48
C ARG A 57 5.27 2.54 9.22
N ARG A 58 5.46 2.59 10.54
CA ARG A 58 5.87 1.42 11.33
C ARG A 58 4.69 0.51 11.69
N TRP A 59 3.54 1.07 12.05
CA TRP A 59 2.44 0.30 12.66
C TRP A 59 1.29 0.03 11.70
N ASP A 60 1.14 0.84 10.66
CA ASP A 60 0.11 0.70 9.64
C ASP A 60 0.69 1.00 8.23
N PRO A 61 1.41 0.03 7.63
CA PRO A 61 2.01 0.20 6.32
C PRO A 61 1.01 0.55 5.22
N PHE A 62 -0.23 0.07 5.33
CA PHE A 62 -1.28 0.38 4.37
C PHE A 62 -1.79 1.81 4.53
N GLY A 63 -2.09 2.25 5.76
CA GLY A 63 -2.47 3.64 6.03
C GLY A 63 -1.39 4.63 5.57
N TYR A 64 -0.12 4.30 5.79
CA TYR A 64 1.00 5.09 5.26
C TYR A 64 1.02 5.14 3.73
N ALA A 65 0.78 4.02 3.04
CA ALA A 65 0.71 4.00 1.58
C ALA A 65 -0.44 4.89 1.05
N VAL A 66 -1.60 4.91 1.72
CA VAL A 66 -2.71 5.82 1.37
C VAL A 66 -2.30 7.28 1.55
N GLN A 67 -1.62 7.61 2.65
CA GLN A 67 -1.09 8.96 2.88
C GLN A 67 -0.09 9.39 1.79
N CYS A 68 0.80 8.50 1.37
CA CYS A 68 1.73 8.82 0.28
C CYS A 68 0.98 9.03 -1.04
N VAL A 69 -0.05 8.24 -1.33
CA VAL A 69 -0.85 8.38 -2.54
C VAL A 69 -1.68 9.65 -2.52
N SER A 70 -2.32 10.02 -1.40
CA SER A 70 -3.11 11.25 -1.31
C SER A 70 -2.26 12.50 -1.55
N LYS A 71 -1.00 12.50 -1.11
CA LYS A 71 -0.04 13.60 -1.37
C LYS A 71 0.45 13.67 -2.82
N ALA A 72 0.48 12.53 -3.52
CA ALA A 72 1.04 12.43 -4.88
C ALA A 72 -0.01 12.50 -6.00
N MET A 73 -1.26 12.19 -5.67
CA MET A 73 -2.38 12.15 -6.61
C MET A 73 -3.10 13.50 -6.61
N GLU A 74 -3.63 13.91 -7.76
CA GLU A 74 -4.63 14.98 -7.80
C GLU A 74 -5.90 14.49 -7.11
N HIS A 75 -6.48 15.29 -6.22
CA HIS A 75 -7.68 14.89 -5.50
C HIS A 75 -8.80 14.50 -6.46
N VAL A 76 -9.46 13.38 -6.16
CA VAL A 76 -10.66 12.97 -6.87
C VAL A 76 -11.88 13.66 -6.26
N GLU A 77 -12.91 13.94 -7.04
CA GLU A 77 -14.16 14.46 -6.47
C GLU A 77 -14.88 13.40 -5.62
N ASP A 78 -14.72 12.14 -5.99
CA ASP A 78 -15.36 11.00 -5.34
C ASP A 78 -14.39 9.81 -5.24
N ALA A 79 -14.20 9.31 -4.02
CA ALA A 79 -13.35 8.16 -3.74
C ALA A 79 -14.05 6.80 -3.92
N SER A 80 -15.32 6.78 -4.35
CA SER A 80 -16.14 5.55 -4.49
C SER A 80 -15.49 4.48 -5.35
N GLN A 81 -14.77 4.83 -6.43
CA GLN A 81 -14.06 3.82 -7.24
C GLN A 81 -12.96 3.08 -6.45
N PHE A 82 -12.28 3.78 -5.53
CA PHE A 82 -11.32 3.15 -4.61
C PHE A 82 -12.03 2.30 -3.55
N GLU A 83 -13.19 2.73 -3.05
CA GLU A 83 -13.96 1.90 -2.12
C GLU A 83 -14.50 0.63 -2.78
N GLU A 84 -15.00 0.70 -4.01
CA GLU A 84 -15.54 -0.42 -4.77
C GLU A 84 -14.49 -1.48 -5.08
N ILE A 85 -13.29 -1.07 -5.53
CA ILE A 85 -12.21 -2.02 -5.81
C ILE A 85 -11.72 -2.70 -4.53
N PHE A 86 -11.68 -1.99 -3.39
CA PHE A 86 -11.33 -2.60 -2.10
C PHE A 86 -12.47 -3.43 -1.50
N ARG A 87 -13.73 -3.13 -1.81
CA ARG A 87 -14.85 -4.02 -1.52
C ARG A 87 -14.69 -5.34 -2.29
N ALA A 88 -14.46 -5.26 -3.61
CA ALA A 88 -14.17 -6.44 -4.44
C ALA A 88 -12.95 -7.22 -3.93
N TYR A 89 -11.90 -6.52 -3.48
CA TYR A 89 -10.74 -7.15 -2.88
C TYR A 89 -11.10 -7.97 -1.63
N ARG A 90 -11.97 -7.46 -0.76
CA ARG A 90 -12.36 -8.15 0.49
C ARG A 90 -13.28 -9.34 0.27
N THR A 91 -14.24 -9.23 -0.66
CA THR A 91 -15.35 -10.19 -0.76
C THR A 91 -15.33 -11.04 -2.03
N GLY A 92 -14.49 -10.69 -3.01
CA GLY A 92 -14.48 -11.29 -4.35
C GLY A 92 -13.14 -11.91 -4.74
N THR A 93 -13.05 -12.34 -5.99
CA THR A 93 -11.85 -12.97 -6.58
C THR A 93 -10.89 -11.93 -7.16
N ALA A 94 -9.72 -12.37 -7.65
CA ALA A 94 -8.81 -11.48 -8.37
C ALA A 94 -9.44 -10.92 -9.65
N GLU A 95 -10.28 -11.69 -10.33
CA GLU A 95 -11.02 -11.26 -11.51
C GLU A 95 -12.01 -10.13 -11.18
N ASP A 96 -12.67 -10.17 -10.03
CA ASP A 96 -13.53 -9.06 -9.57
C ASP A 96 -12.71 -7.78 -9.34
N VAL A 97 -11.52 -7.91 -8.74
CA VAL A 97 -10.60 -6.78 -8.54
C VAL A 97 -10.14 -6.20 -9.88
N ILE A 98 -9.77 -7.05 -10.83
CA ILE A 98 -9.34 -6.64 -12.17
C ILE A 98 -10.50 -5.95 -12.92
N ALA A 99 -11.71 -6.49 -12.83
CA ALA A 99 -12.88 -5.92 -13.48
C ALA A 99 -13.24 -4.53 -12.94
N GLN A 100 -13.07 -4.29 -11.63
CA GLN A 100 -13.25 -2.95 -11.06
C GLN A 100 -12.10 -2.01 -11.46
N HIS A 101 -10.86 -2.50 -11.43
CA HIS A 101 -9.70 -1.74 -11.87
C HIS A 101 -9.84 -1.24 -13.31
N ASP A 102 -10.25 -2.10 -14.23
CA ASP A 102 -10.32 -1.77 -15.67
C ASP A 102 -11.42 -0.74 -16.01
N ARG A 103 -12.27 -0.36 -15.04
CA ARG A 103 -13.25 0.73 -15.16
C ARG A 103 -12.69 2.08 -14.70
N MET A 104 -11.53 2.10 -14.05
CA MET A 104 -10.92 3.34 -13.57
C MET A 104 -10.20 4.06 -14.72
N ASP A 105 -10.19 5.40 -14.66
CA ASP A 105 -9.31 6.19 -15.52
C ASP A 105 -7.84 5.86 -15.19
N GLU A 106 -6.99 5.72 -16.21
CA GLU A 106 -5.59 5.32 -16.04
C GLU A 106 -4.81 6.26 -15.10
N LYS A 107 -5.19 7.54 -15.05
CA LYS A 107 -4.64 8.54 -14.11
C LYS A 107 -4.78 8.09 -12.65
N HIS A 108 -5.91 7.50 -12.29
CA HIS A 108 -6.21 7.02 -10.93
C HIS A 108 -5.89 5.53 -10.77
N ALA A 109 -5.99 4.74 -11.84
CA ALA A 109 -5.77 3.29 -11.83
C ALA A 109 -4.37 2.93 -11.34
N LYS A 110 -3.33 3.69 -11.71
CA LYS A 110 -1.97 3.48 -11.20
C LYS A 110 -1.87 3.62 -9.68
N HIS A 111 -2.62 4.55 -9.09
CA HIS A 111 -2.66 4.76 -7.65
C HIS A 111 -3.43 3.64 -6.95
N ALA A 112 -4.54 3.18 -7.54
CA ALA A 112 -5.25 2.00 -7.06
C ALA A 112 -4.36 0.74 -7.09
N ARG A 113 -3.60 0.52 -8.17
CA ARG A 113 -2.62 -0.58 -8.26
C ARG A 113 -1.54 -0.50 -7.18
N ARG A 114 -1.04 0.70 -6.88
CA ARG A 114 -0.07 0.90 -5.78
C ARG A 114 -0.66 0.50 -4.43
N LEU A 115 -1.87 0.95 -4.11
CA LEU A 115 -2.53 0.63 -2.84
C LEU A 115 -2.89 -0.86 -2.75
N LEU A 116 -3.40 -1.44 -3.83
CA LEU A 116 -3.67 -2.87 -3.92
C LEU A 116 -2.40 -3.71 -3.79
N ALA A 117 -1.29 -3.29 -4.40
CA ALA A 117 -0.01 -4.00 -4.27
C ALA A 117 0.44 -4.04 -2.81
N MET A 118 0.43 -2.90 -2.11
CA MET A 118 0.73 -2.85 -0.67
C MET A 118 -0.21 -3.77 0.11
N ARG A 119 -1.52 -3.69 -0.13
CA ARG A 119 -2.48 -4.50 0.62
C ARG A 119 -2.32 -6.00 0.37
N ALA A 120 -2.19 -6.39 -0.89
CA ALA A 120 -1.96 -7.78 -1.31
C ALA A 120 -0.65 -8.34 -0.76
N LEU A 121 0.40 -7.51 -0.68
CA LEU A 121 1.66 -7.89 -0.06
C LEU A 121 1.50 -8.22 1.42
N LEU A 122 0.79 -7.37 2.18
CA LEU A 122 0.54 -7.55 3.61
C LEU A 122 -0.34 -8.77 3.88
N ASP A 123 -1.42 -8.95 3.10
CA ASP A 123 -2.38 -10.05 3.26
C ASP A 123 -1.91 -11.37 2.64
N ARG A 124 -0.74 -11.40 1.98
CA ARG A 124 -0.21 -12.56 1.21
C ARG A 124 -1.14 -13.02 0.09
N ARG A 125 -1.82 -12.06 -0.55
CA ARG A 125 -2.76 -12.31 -1.65
C ARG A 125 -2.03 -12.30 -3.00
N ALA A 126 -1.35 -13.41 -3.31
CA ALA A 126 -0.39 -13.52 -4.42
C ALA A 126 -1.02 -13.28 -5.81
N ASP A 127 -2.29 -13.65 -6.00
CA ASP A 127 -3.07 -13.43 -7.22
C ASP A 127 -3.20 -11.94 -7.58
N VAL A 128 -3.66 -11.11 -6.65
CA VAL A 128 -3.81 -9.66 -6.83
C VAL A 128 -2.45 -8.97 -6.87
N LEU A 129 -1.48 -9.43 -6.08
CA LEU A 129 -0.13 -8.89 -6.15
C LEU A 129 0.48 -9.12 -7.55
N ARG A 130 0.28 -10.31 -8.13
CA ARG A 130 0.75 -10.64 -9.49
C ARG A 130 0.13 -9.71 -10.53
N PHE A 131 -1.17 -9.46 -10.41
CA PHE A 131 -1.87 -8.50 -11.27
C PHE A 131 -1.24 -7.10 -11.16
N CYS A 132 -1.08 -6.58 -9.94
CA CYS A 132 -0.58 -5.22 -9.73
C CYS A 132 0.86 -5.07 -10.25
N LEU A 133 1.76 -6.01 -9.92
CA LEU A 133 3.16 -5.96 -10.35
C LEU A 133 3.32 -6.24 -11.85
N GLY A 134 2.48 -7.11 -12.43
CA GLY A 134 2.52 -7.43 -13.85
C GLY A 134 2.08 -6.26 -14.73
N ARG A 135 1.09 -5.46 -14.29
CA ARG A 135 0.66 -4.26 -15.01
C ARG A 135 1.53 -3.04 -14.72
N GLY A 136 2.07 -2.94 -13.50
CA GLY A 136 3.01 -1.90 -13.10
C GLY A 136 2.45 -0.48 -13.26
N GLY A 137 3.32 0.46 -13.66
CA GLY A 137 2.95 1.87 -13.87
C GLY A 137 2.84 2.71 -12.59
N PHE A 138 3.36 2.20 -11.47
CA PHE A 138 3.47 2.93 -10.20
C PHE A 138 4.87 2.75 -9.61
N GLU A 139 5.28 3.73 -8.80
CA GLU A 139 6.54 3.68 -8.07
C GLU A 139 6.41 2.83 -6.81
N TYR A 140 7.45 2.03 -6.52
CA TYR A 140 7.55 1.26 -5.29
C TYR A 140 8.11 2.15 -4.19
N ASP A 141 7.29 2.46 -3.19
CA ASP A 141 7.81 3.20 -2.04
C ASP A 141 8.73 2.35 -1.17
N ASP A 142 9.55 3.03 -0.37
CA ASP A 142 10.49 2.42 0.57
C ASP A 142 9.78 1.43 1.49
N LYS A 143 8.54 1.72 1.87
CA LYS A 143 7.79 0.88 2.79
C LYS A 143 7.35 -0.42 2.11
N PHE A 144 6.89 -0.38 0.87
CA PHE A 144 6.60 -1.56 0.08
C PHE A 144 7.84 -2.44 -0.05
N ARG A 145 9.00 -1.82 -0.31
CA ARG A 145 10.29 -2.52 -0.38
C ARG A 145 10.64 -3.22 0.93
N GLU A 146 10.55 -2.52 2.06
CA GLU A 146 10.76 -3.09 3.40
C GLU A 146 9.86 -4.31 3.66
N GLU A 147 8.55 -4.15 3.42
CA GLU A 147 7.59 -5.22 3.63
C GLU A 147 7.81 -6.40 2.67
N SER A 148 8.37 -6.15 1.48
CA SER A 148 8.67 -7.21 0.52
C SER A 148 9.79 -8.14 1.03
N TYR A 149 10.71 -7.64 1.85
CA TYR A 149 11.80 -8.45 2.39
C TYR A 149 11.34 -9.37 3.51
N SER A 150 10.27 -9.00 4.22
CA SER A 150 9.67 -9.78 5.30
C SER A 150 8.85 -10.97 4.81
N VAL A 151 8.53 -11.04 3.51
CA VAL A 151 7.72 -12.12 2.91
C VAL A 151 8.47 -13.45 2.97
N LYS A 152 7.87 -14.44 3.65
CA LYS A 152 8.37 -15.82 3.72
C LYS A 152 7.43 -16.84 3.05
N ASP A 153 6.20 -16.43 2.78
CA ASP A 153 5.24 -17.24 2.02
C ASP A 153 5.77 -17.49 0.60
N ARG A 154 5.65 -18.74 0.13
CA ARG A 154 6.20 -19.19 -1.15
C ARG A 154 5.49 -18.58 -2.34
N GLU A 155 4.16 -18.45 -2.28
CA GLU A 155 3.39 -17.98 -3.44
C GLU A 155 3.62 -16.49 -3.70
N THR A 156 3.51 -15.66 -2.67
CA THR A 156 3.80 -14.23 -2.73
C THR A 156 5.27 -14.00 -3.09
N LEU A 157 6.18 -14.82 -2.55
CA LEU A 157 7.60 -14.71 -2.88
C LEU A 157 7.87 -15.00 -4.36
N ALA A 158 7.27 -16.06 -4.92
CA ALA A 158 7.41 -16.38 -6.33
C ALA A 158 6.91 -15.24 -7.24
N VAL A 159 5.83 -14.57 -6.84
CA VAL A 159 5.31 -13.38 -7.53
C VAL A 159 6.30 -12.22 -7.46
N LEU A 160 6.86 -11.93 -6.28
CA LEU A 160 7.86 -10.89 -6.13
C LEU A 160 9.10 -11.20 -6.99
N ASP A 161 9.62 -12.41 -6.89
CA ASP A 161 10.87 -12.79 -7.55
C ASP A 161 10.74 -12.82 -9.09
N GLY A 162 9.54 -13.09 -9.60
CA GLY A 162 9.24 -13.03 -11.04
C GLY A 162 8.93 -11.62 -11.58
N SER A 163 8.89 -10.58 -10.74
CA SER A 163 8.44 -9.24 -11.13
C SER A 163 9.58 -8.27 -11.45
N GLU A 164 9.28 -7.20 -12.19
CA GLU A 164 10.21 -6.06 -12.40
C GLU A 164 10.68 -5.44 -11.07
N PHE A 165 9.82 -5.46 -10.04
CA PHE A 165 10.18 -4.99 -8.70
C PHE A 165 11.45 -5.69 -8.18
N ARG A 166 11.56 -7.02 -8.29
CA ARG A 166 12.75 -7.74 -7.78
C ARG A 166 13.99 -7.51 -8.63
N LYS A 167 13.83 -7.23 -9.94
CA LYS A 167 14.95 -6.84 -10.80
C LYS A 167 15.54 -5.49 -10.37
N LEU A 168 14.68 -4.53 -10.00
CA LEU A 168 15.07 -3.20 -9.52
C LEU A 168 15.52 -3.21 -8.05
N HIS A 169 14.97 -4.11 -7.24
CA HIS A 169 15.26 -4.23 -5.81
C HIS A 169 15.61 -5.67 -5.42
N PRO A 170 16.82 -6.14 -5.76
CA PRO A 170 17.29 -7.48 -5.41
C PRO A 170 17.26 -7.72 -3.90
N ARG A 171 16.98 -8.96 -3.50
CA ARG A 171 16.85 -9.35 -2.09
C ARG A 171 18.20 -9.36 -1.35
N ASP A 172 19.29 -9.50 -2.10
CA ASP A 172 20.65 -9.66 -1.58
C ASP A 172 21.62 -8.70 -2.28
N GLN A 173 21.89 -7.58 -1.64
CA GLN A 173 23.29 -7.26 -1.35
C GLN A 173 23.42 -7.18 0.17
N PRO A 174 24.05 -8.17 0.81
CA PRO A 174 24.53 -7.98 2.16
C PRO A 174 25.50 -6.79 2.17
N PRO A 175 25.46 -5.89 3.19
CA PRO A 175 26.32 -4.70 3.24
C PRO A 175 27.82 -4.97 3.09
N TRP A 176 28.28 -6.19 3.38
CA TRP A 176 29.67 -6.61 3.30
C TRP A 176 30.12 -7.14 1.92
N VAL A 177 29.21 -7.30 0.95
CA VAL A 177 29.57 -7.75 -0.42
C VAL A 177 29.90 -6.55 -1.32
N ALA A 178 29.59 -5.32 -0.89
CA ALA A 178 29.88 -4.09 -1.63
C ALA A 178 31.22 -3.41 -1.27
N PHE A 179 31.97 -3.95 -0.31
CA PHE A 179 33.33 -3.48 0.00
C PHE A 179 34.27 -4.68 0.10
N ASP A 180 35.06 -4.89 -0.95
CA ASP A 180 36.36 -5.52 -0.77
C ASP A 180 37.22 -4.51 -0.01
N VAL A 181 37.30 -4.67 1.31
CA VAL A 181 38.26 -3.94 2.14
C VAL A 181 39.64 -4.55 1.85
N GLY A 182 40.20 -4.16 0.70
CA GLY A 182 41.58 -4.42 0.29
C GLY A 182 41.83 -5.75 -0.41
N GLY A 183 41.70 -5.81 -1.74
CA GLY A 183 42.10 -6.98 -2.50
C GLY A 183 42.28 -6.73 -4.00
N SER A 184 43.50 -6.43 -4.45
CA SER A 184 43.83 -6.18 -5.86
C SER A 184 43.80 -7.43 -6.78
N HIS A 185 43.11 -8.53 -6.44
CA HIS A 185 43.10 -9.75 -7.28
C HIS A 185 41.77 -10.53 -7.28
N PRO A 186 41.37 -11.13 -8.42
CA PRO A 186 40.12 -11.86 -8.55
C PRO A 186 40.18 -13.25 -7.89
N VAL A 187 39.11 -13.62 -7.19
CA VAL A 187 38.92 -14.97 -6.64
C VAL A 187 38.34 -15.85 -7.75
N ASN A 188 39.12 -16.83 -8.20
CA ASN A 188 38.61 -17.96 -8.99
C ASN A 188 37.84 -18.90 -8.05
N TRP A 189 36.60 -19.23 -8.43
CA TRP A 189 35.95 -20.48 -8.02
C TRP A 189 35.97 -21.43 -9.22
#